data_AF-A0A1F9TI03-F1
#
_entry.id   AF-A0A1F9TI03-F1
#
_cell.length_a   1.000
_cell.length_b   1.000
_cell.length_c   1.000
_cell.angle_alpha   90.00
_cell.angle_beta   90.00
_cell.angle_gamma   90.00
#
_symmetry.space_group_name_H-M   'P 1'
#
loop_
_entity.id
_entity.type
_entity.pdbx_description
1 polymer ?
#
loop_
_entity_poly.entity_id
_entity_poly.type
_entity_poly.pdbx_seq_one_letter_code
_entity_poly.pdbx_strand_id
1 'polypeptide(L)'
;MVRPIAEEAIPLLVKLLAKEPEYASARTALCAIGEAANPELKKAADATDANMRLRVIETFTCMQGKPVNFAPEIIKALRDPDRKVRKAAMSAITKIGSEVKGVAPALIEGLRDHDPELRRGALRAMLSVGSGLEGAIPDLIANLASSDKEIRMDSARVLGAIGPVAKSALPALESMQRDPDALAAQAAGFALGRIRYSAAAPESSRAPVRPRKVKGDVQKAGGVFSVMAPIGVFDKAAPFVTVESSAQFEGNGNVYFSGRVPVSINAKDVGGHGVMAGVATTYFLLDEPATAECLQEPYNQAASRGTCPNPVYREPILLPEGVHNLHYWAVDNAGNSGKIAGMEVFVDGTPPAAALRVNGKALLPGATGYAEPGNTISIVSADPLSSRVASGLKAVYMLIDISFEECSYSDYSGGIDGIGSCENYTYSAPFQLPEGEHVIYYQTEDNLGNVGEMQMVSVIVGDRGGGSPKHPLSWK
;
A
#
# COMPACT_ATOMS: atom_id res chain seq x y z
N MET A 1 0.46 -21.06 -31.27
CA MET A 1 0.14 -20.81 -32.69
C MET A 1 -1.37 -20.95 -32.85
N VAL A 2 -2.09 -19.84 -32.95
CA VAL A 2 -3.54 -19.84 -33.17
C VAL A 2 -3.79 -20.42 -34.58
N ARG A 3 -4.78 -21.30 -34.75
CA ARG A 3 -5.06 -21.91 -36.06
C ARG A 3 -5.59 -20.82 -37.02
N PRO A 4 -5.23 -20.81 -38.32
CA PRO A 4 -5.70 -19.80 -39.30
C PRO A 4 -7.23 -19.60 -39.32
N ILE A 5 -7.98 -20.68 -39.09
CA ILE A 5 -9.45 -20.68 -38.99
C ILE A 5 -9.97 -19.77 -37.85
N ALA A 6 -9.22 -19.64 -36.76
CA ALA A 6 -9.62 -18.81 -35.63
C ALA A 6 -9.42 -17.31 -35.88
N GLU A 7 -8.50 -16.92 -36.77
CA GLU A 7 -8.31 -15.52 -37.17
C GLU A 7 -9.42 -15.05 -38.13
N GLU A 8 -9.85 -15.91 -39.06
CA GLU A 8 -10.97 -15.64 -39.97
C GLU A 8 -12.30 -15.43 -39.22
N ALA A 9 -12.44 -16.01 -38.02
CA ALA A 9 -13.64 -15.87 -37.20
C ALA A 9 -13.72 -14.54 -36.43
N ILE A 10 -12.60 -13.81 -36.27
CA ILE A 10 -12.54 -12.61 -35.41
C ILE A 10 -13.60 -11.56 -35.77
N PRO A 11 -13.78 -11.15 -37.05
CA PRO A 11 -14.75 -10.11 -37.39
C PRO A 11 -16.20 -10.53 -37.08
N LEU A 12 -16.51 -11.82 -37.18
CA LEU A 12 -17.82 -12.35 -36.83
C LEU A 12 -18.02 -12.38 -35.32
N LEU A 13 -17.02 -12.86 -34.57
CA LEU A 13 -17.06 -12.89 -33.10
C LEU A 13 -17.21 -11.48 -32.51
N VAL A 14 -16.50 -10.49 -33.05
CA VAL A 14 -16.65 -9.08 -32.62
C VAL A 14 -18.07 -8.58 -32.87
N LYS A 15 -18.69 -8.89 -34.01
CA LYS A 15 -20.11 -8.53 -34.27
C LYS A 15 -21.08 -9.20 -33.29
N LEU A 16 -20.78 -10.41 -32.84
CA LEU A 16 -21.60 -11.14 -31.87
C LEU A 16 -21.50 -10.58 -30.45
N LEU A 17 -20.50 -9.75 -30.14
CA LEU A 17 -20.41 -9.10 -28.83
C LEU A 17 -21.64 -8.25 -28.50
N ALA A 18 -22.26 -7.63 -29.51
CA ALA A 18 -23.45 -6.78 -29.30
C ALA A 18 -24.78 -7.56 -29.26
N LYS A 19 -24.76 -8.90 -29.36
CA LYS A 19 -25.97 -9.73 -29.42
C LYS A 19 -26.09 -10.62 -28.19
N GLU A 20 -27.31 -10.72 -27.66
CA GLU A 20 -27.68 -11.72 -26.65
C GLU A 20 -28.44 -12.86 -27.33
N PRO A 21 -28.18 -14.13 -26.97
CA PRO A 21 -27.30 -14.61 -25.89
C PRO A 21 -25.83 -14.83 -26.30
N GLU A 22 -25.45 -14.49 -27.54
CA GLU A 22 -24.14 -14.88 -28.11
C GLU A 22 -22.94 -14.18 -27.47
N TYR A 23 -23.15 -13.06 -26.78
CA TYR A 23 -22.12 -12.25 -26.13
C TYR A 23 -21.13 -13.08 -25.30
N ALA A 24 -21.62 -13.94 -24.39
CA ALA A 24 -20.75 -14.69 -23.48
C ALA A 24 -19.83 -15.66 -24.24
N SER A 25 -20.34 -16.32 -25.27
CA SER A 25 -19.58 -17.25 -26.10
C SER A 25 -18.59 -16.50 -26.99
N ALA A 26 -19.03 -15.40 -27.61
CA ALA A 26 -18.19 -14.55 -28.44
C ALA A 26 -17.02 -13.95 -27.64
N ARG A 27 -17.30 -13.40 -26.45
CA ARG A 27 -16.29 -12.89 -25.53
C ARG A 27 -15.29 -13.98 -25.19
N THR A 28 -15.75 -15.15 -24.74
CA THR A 28 -14.86 -16.27 -24.35
C THR A 28 -13.94 -16.69 -25.50
N ALA A 29 -14.47 -16.80 -26.72
CA ALA A 29 -13.68 -17.13 -27.90
C ALA A 29 -12.62 -16.06 -28.21
N LEU A 30 -12.98 -14.77 -28.14
CA LEU A 30 -12.05 -13.66 -28.34
C LEU A 30 -10.97 -13.61 -27.24
N CYS A 31 -11.34 -13.84 -25.98
CA CYS A 31 -10.39 -13.98 -24.87
C CYS A 31 -9.37 -15.09 -25.16
N ALA A 32 -9.82 -16.24 -25.68
CA ALA A 32 -8.96 -17.37 -26.03
C ALA A 32 -8.03 -17.04 -27.20
N ILE A 33 -8.54 -16.40 -28.25
CA ILE A 33 -7.77 -15.96 -29.43
C ILE A 33 -6.61 -15.03 -29.02
N GLY A 34 -6.84 -14.10 -28.08
CA GLY A 34 -5.79 -13.22 -27.58
C GLY A 34 -5.36 -12.16 -28.59
N GLU A 35 -4.05 -11.94 -28.73
CA GLU A 35 -3.47 -10.78 -29.42
C GLU A 35 -4.00 -10.55 -30.85
N ALA A 36 -4.29 -11.64 -31.59
CA ALA A 36 -4.82 -11.55 -32.94
C ALA A 36 -6.18 -10.81 -33.02
N ALA A 37 -6.98 -10.82 -31.95
CA ALA A 37 -8.26 -10.11 -31.88
C ALA A 37 -8.12 -8.59 -31.66
N ASN A 38 -6.95 -8.11 -31.25
CA ASN A 38 -6.77 -6.72 -30.82
C ASN A 38 -7.14 -5.68 -31.89
N PRO A 39 -6.74 -5.79 -33.16
CA PRO A 39 -7.04 -4.77 -34.15
C PRO A 39 -8.55 -4.56 -34.34
N GLU A 40 -9.31 -5.64 -34.43
CA GLU A 40 -10.77 -5.60 -34.60
C GLU A 40 -11.47 -5.14 -33.31
N LEU A 41 -10.99 -5.55 -32.13
CA LEU A 41 -11.53 -5.07 -30.86
C LEU A 41 -11.29 -3.57 -30.65
N LYS A 42 -10.10 -3.05 -30.99
CA LYS A 42 -9.80 -1.61 -30.92
C LYS A 42 -10.70 -0.80 -31.84
N LYS A 43 -10.92 -1.29 -33.07
CA LYS A 43 -11.87 -0.68 -34.01
C LYS A 43 -13.30 -0.69 -33.47
N ALA A 44 -13.72 -1.79 -32.84
CA ALA A 44 -15.07 -1.93 -32.28
C ALA A 44 -15.30 -1.09 -31.01
N ALA A 45 -14.23 -0.70 -30.29
CA ALA A 45 -14.31 0.26 -29.19
C ALA A 45 -14.78 1.65 -29.66
N ASP A 46 -14.65 1.95 -30.96
CA ASP A 46 -15.10 3.19 -31.59
C ASP A 46 -16.43 3.03 -32.35
N ALA A 47 -17.15 1.93 -32.14
CA ALA A 47 -18.44 1.69 -32.80
C ALA A 47 -19.47 2.76 -32.43
N THR A 48 -20.35 3.09 -33.38
CA THR A 48 -21.47 4.02 -33.15
C THR A 48 -22.45 3.49 -32.10
N ASP A 49 -22.64 2.17 -32.05
CA ASP A 49 -23.48 1.48 -31.07
C ASP A 49 -22.81 1.45 -29.68
N ALA A 50 -23.48 2.05 -28.68
CA ALA A 50 -23.02 2.09 -27.30
C ALA A 50 -22.96 0.68 -26.66
N ASN A 51 -23.85 -0.23 -27.04
CA ASN A 51 -23.81 -1.59 -26.53
C ASN A 51 -22.57 -2.32 -27.06
N MET A 52 -22.24 -2.17 -28.34
CA MET A 52 -20.97 -2.69 -28.88
C MET A 52 -19.76 -2.15 -28.10
N ARG A 53 -19.67 -0.83 -27.90
CA ARG A 53 -18.56 -0.23 -27.13
C ARG A 53 -18.47 -0.80 -25.72
N LEU A 54 -19.60 -0.87 -25.02
CA LEU A 54 -19.71 -1.47 -23.67
C LEU A 54 -19.12 -2.88 -23.65
N ARG A 55 -19.58 -3.75 -24.55
CA ARG A 55 -19.19 -5.17 -24.58
C ARG A 55 -17.73 -5.38 -24.98
N VAL A 56 -17.20 -4.50 -25.83
CA VAL A 56 -15.77 -4.47 -26.16
C VAL A 56 -14.94 -4.08 -24.92
N ILE A 57 -15.32 -3.05 -24.18
CA ILE A 57 -14.62 -2.66 -22.95
C ILE A 57 -14.67 -3.78 -21.90
N GLU A 58 -15.83 -4.44 -21.71
CA GLU A 58 -15.94 -5.61 -20.83
C GLU A 58 -15.03 -6.76 -21.28
N THR A 59 -14.82 -6.92 -22.60
CA THR A 59 -13.93 -7.94 -23.17
C THR A 59 -12.46 -7.66 -22.87
N PHE A 60 -12.02 -6.39 -22.75
CA PHE A 60 -10.64 -6.07 -22.39
C PHE A 60 -10.22 -6.64 -21.02
N THR A 61 -11.17 -6.84 -20.11
CA THR A 61 -10.88 -7.35 -18.76
C THR A 61 -10.38 -8.80 -18.72
N CYS A 62 -10.82 -9.66 -19.64
CA CYS A 62 -10.35 -11.05 -19.72
C CYS A 62 -9.05 -11.20 -20.53
N MET A 63 -8.54 -10.12 -21.11
CA MET A 63 -7.35 -10.10 -21.96
C MET A 63 -6.07 -9.75 -21.18
N GLN A 64 -6.19 -9.58 -19.85
CA GLN A 64 -5.10 -9.33 -18.92
C GLN A 64 -4.01 -10.40 -18.99
N GLY A 65 -2.75 -10.00 -18.80
CA GLY A 65 -1.58 -10.91 -18.83
C GLY A 65 -1.11 -11.34 -20.23
N LYS A 66 -1.71 -10.80 -21.30
CA LYS A 66 -1.22 -10.93 -22.68
C LYS A 66 -0.48 -9.64 -23.10
N PRO A 67 0.41 -9.64 -24.12
CA PRO A 67 1.12 -8.44 -24.57
C PRO A 67 0.16 -7.47 -25.28
N VAL A 68 -0.78 -6.88 -24.54
CA VAL A 68 -1.86 -6.07 -25.09
C VAL A 68 -2.05 -4.81 -24.26
N ASN A 69 -2.01 -3.66 -24.93
CA ASN A 69 -2.30 -2.37 -24.33
C ASN A 69 -3.59 -1.80 -24.90
N PHE A 70 -4.66 -1.82 -24.09
CA PHE A 70 -5.96 -1.17 -24.34
C PHE A 70 -6.15 0.13 -23.56
N ALA A 71 -5.10 0.67 -22.93
CA ALA A 71 -5.21 1.89 -22.12
C ALA A 71 -5.80 3.08 -22.88
N PRO A 72 -5.43 3.37 -24.15
CA PRO A 72 -6.05 4.47 -24.89
C PRO A 72 -7.56 4.31 -25.06
N GLU A 73 -8.02 3.10 -25.39
CA GLU A 73 -9.43 2.79 -25.60
C GLU A 73 -10.22 2.86 -24.28
N ILE A 74 -9.65 2.36 -23.18
CA ILE A 74 -10.25 2.44 -21.84
C ILE A 74 -10.34 3.90 -21.36
N ILE A 75 -9.27 4.71 -21.55
CA ILE A 75 -9.26 6.14 -21.21
C ILE A 75 -10.31 6.90 -22.01
N LYS A 76 -10.48 6.58 -23.30
CA LYS A 76 -11.53 7.16 -24.13
C LYS A 76 -12.93 6.79 -23.61
N ALA A 77 -13.13 5.54 -23.23
CA ALA A 77 -14.41 5.04 -22.71
C ALA A 77 -14.81 5.66 -21.36
N LEU A 78 -13.86 6.15 -20.55
CA LEU A 78 -14.17 6.95 -19.35
C LEU A 78 -14.93 8.25 -19.66
N ARG A 79 -14.82 8.76 -20.89
CA ARG A 79 -15.49 9.99 -21.36
C ARG A 79 -16.64 9.70 -22.33
N ASP A 80 -17.08 8.45 -22.40
CA ASP A 80 -18.14 8.06 -23.33
C ASP A 80 -19.47 8.76 -22.99
N PRO A 81 -20.26 9.21 -24.00
CA PRO A 81 -21.58 9.77 -23.74
C PRO A 81 -22.52 8.78 -23.03
N ASP A 82 -22.37 7.47 -23.28
CA ASP A 82 -23.17 6.44 -22.65
C ASP A 82 -22.63 6.10 -21.25
N ARG A 83 -23.52 6.23 -20.26
CA ARG A 83 -23.24 5.96 -18.84
C ARG A 83 -22.75 4.53 -18.59
N LYS A 84 -23.31 3.53 -19.28
CA LYS A 84 -22.93 2.12 -19.08
C LYS A 84 -21.51 1.88 -19.58
N VAL A 85 -21.13 2.52 -20.70
CA VAL A 85 -19.77 2.46 -21.22
C VAL A 85 -18.77 3.07 -20.23
N ARG A 86 -19.09 4.24 -19.65
CA ARG A 86 -18.25 4.84 -18.58
C ARG A 86 -18.10 3.91 -17.38
N LYS A 87 -19.20 3.31 -16.90
CA LYS A 87 -19.17 2.36 -15.76
C LYS A 87 -18.31 1.13 -16.08
N ALA A 88 -18.41 0.59 -17.30
CA ALA A 88 -17.58 -0.54 -17.73
C ALA A 88 -16.10 -0.17 -17.82
N ALA A 89 -15.77 1.04 -18.28
CA ALA A 89 -14.39 1.53 -18.29
C ALA A 89 -13.80 1.62 -16.87
N MET A 90 -14.56 2.15 -15.91
CA MET A 90 -14.15 2.16 -14.49
C MET A 90 -13.93 0.74 -13.95
N SER A 91 -14.87 -0.19 -14.22
CA SER A 91 -14.73 -1.60 -13.82
C SER A 91 -13.50 -2.26 -14.46
N ALA A 92 -13.21 -1.95 -15.73
CA ALA A 92 -12.03 -2.45 -16.40
C ALA A 92 -10.75 -1.95 -15.74
N ILE A 93 -10.68 -0.66 -15.37
CA ILE A 93 -9.52 -0.11 -14.63
C ILE A 93 -9.38 -0.76 -13.26
N THR A 94 -10.48 -0.95 -12.51
CA THR A 94 -10.41 -1.64 -11.20
C THR A 94 -9.84 -3.05 -11.33
N LYS A 95 -10.23 -3.79 -12.37
CA LYS A 95 -9.75 -5.16 -12.60
C LYS A 95 -8.32 -5.21 -13.12
N ILE A 96 -7.93 -4.29 -14.01
CA ILE A 96 -6.59 -4.27 -14.63
C ILE A 96 -5.55 -3.61 -13.70
N GLY A 97 -5.99 -2.65 -12.88
CA GLY A 97 -5.15 -1.94 -11.91
C GLY A 97 -4.09 -1.06 -12.58
N SER A 98 -2.89 -1.09 -12.00
CA SER A 98 -1.76 -0.20 -12.37
C SER A 98 -1.22 -0.36 -13.80
N GLU A 99 -1.63 -1.39 -14.54
CA GLU A 99 -1.20 -1.59 -15.94
C GLU A 99 -1.82 -0.55 -16.90
N VAL A 100 -2.96 0.06 -16.53
CA VAL A 100 -3.61 1.11 -17.34
C VAL A 100 -2.95 2.47 -17.08
N LYS A 101 -1.78 2.70 -17.68
CA LYS A 101 -1.03 3.95 -17.51
C LYS A 101 -1.76 5.15 -18.12
N GLY A 102 -1.67 6.30 -17.46
CA GLY A 102 -2.20 7.58 -17.98
C GLY A 102 -3.69 7.84 -17.70
N VAL A 103 -4.36 7.01 -16.89
CA VAL A 103 -5.79 7.17 -16.56
C VAL A 103 -6.08 8.30 -15.57
N ALA A 104 -5.09 8.79 -14.84
CA ALA A 104 -5.30 9.72 -13.73
C ALA A 104 -6.11 10.97 -14.09
N PRO A 105 -5.85 11.71 -15.20
CA PRO A 105 -6.66 12.88 -15.57
C PRO A 105 -8.13 12.54 -15.81
N ALA A 106 -8.41 11.40 -16.46
CA ALA A 106 -9.78 10.98 -16.74
C ALA A 106 -10.51 10.50 -15.48
N LEU A 107 -9.81 9.86 -14.54
CA LEU A 107 -10.38 9.53 -13.23
C LEU A 107 -10.68 10.77 -12.39
N ILE A 108 -9.81 11.79 -12.43
CA ILE A 108 -10.03 13.08 -11.75
C ILE A 108 -11.29 13.77 -12.27
N GLU A 109 -11.49 13.79 -13.59
CA GLU A 109 -12.75 14.28 -14.19
C GLU A 109 -13.97 13.51 -13.67
N GLY A 110 -13.86 12.18 -13.52
CA GLY A 110 -14.90 11.31 -12.99
C GLY A 110 -15.33 11.62 -11.55
N LEU A 111 -14.45 12.23 -10.73
CA LEU A 111 -14.82 12.68 -9.38
C LEU A 111 -15.90 13.77 -9.37
N ARG A 112 -16.11 14.43 -10.51
CA ARG A 112 -17.08 15.53 -10.69
C ARG A 112 -18.33 15.11 -11.46
N ASP A 113 -18.50 13.81 -11.78
CA ASP A 113 -19.68 13.33 -12.51
C ASP A 113 -20.95 13.57 -11.69
N HIS A 114 -22.06 13.92 -12.34
CA HIS A 114 -23.34 14.14 -11.68
C HIS A 114 -23.91 12.85 -11.08
N ASP A 115 -23.59 11.68 -11.67
CA ASP A 115 -24.00 10.39 -11.15
C ASP A 115 -23.11 9.91 -9.99
N PRO A 116 -23.67 9.72 -8.78
CA PRO A 116 -22.94 9.18 -7.64
C PRO A 116 -22.28 7.82 -7.89
N GLU A 117 -22.89 6.95 -8.71
CA GLU A 117 -22.32 5.65 -9.06
C GLU A 117 -21.00 5.79 -9.84
N LEU A 118 -20.93 6.78 -10.74
CA LEU A 118 -19.73 7.04 -11.52
C LEU A 118 -18.65 7.72 -10.67
N ARG A 119 -19.03 8.63 -9.76
CA ARG A 119 -18.07 9.18 -8.79
C ARG A 119 -17.44 8.08 -7.92
N ARG A 120 -18.25 7.14 -7.42
CA ARG A 120 -17.77 5.98 -6.67
C ARG A 120 -16.88 5.07 -7.51
N GLY A 121 -17.28 4.79 -8.75
CA GLY A 121 -16.47 4.01 -9.68
C GLY A 121 -15.09 4.65 -9.93
N ALA A 122 -15.02 5.98 -10.07
CA ALA A 122 -13.77 6.72 -10.21
C ALA A 122 -12.87 6.55 -8.98
N LEU A 123 -13.42 6.70 -7.77
CA LEU A 123 -12.68 6.53 -6.51
C LEU A 123 -12.12 5.11 -6.35
N ARG A 124 -12.92 4.08 -6.64
CA ARG A 124 -12.47 2.67 -6.58
C ARG A 124 -11.38 2.38 -7.62
N ALA A 125 -11.53 2.91 -8.83
CA ALA A 125 -10.50 2.81 -9.87
C ALA A 125 -9.20 3.51 -9.46
N MET A 126 -9.28 4.68 -8.81
CA MET A 126 -8.10 5.38 -8.28
C MET A 126 -7.32 4.53 -7.26
N LEU A 127 -8.01 3.86 -6.32
CA LEU A 127 -7.37 2.97 -5.35
C LEU A 127 -6.64 1.79 -6.01
N SER A 128 -7.14 1.32 -7.16
CA SER A 128 -6.53 0.20 -7.91
C SER A 128 -5.30 0.60 -8.72
N VAL A 129 -5.20 1.87 -9.13
CA VAL A 129 -4.07 2.41 -9.92
C VAL A 129 -2.92 2.85 -9.01
N GLY A 130 -3.23 3.39 -7.82
CA GLY A 130 -2.29 3.61 -6.73
C GLY A 130 -1.31 4.79 -6.85
N SER A 131 -1.01 5.32 -8.05
CA SER A 131 -0.05 6.43 -8.24
C SER A 131 -0.47 7.45 -9.29
N GLY A 132 0.11 8.67 -9.25
CA GLY A 132 -0.17 9.75 -10.21
C GLY A 132 -1.47 10.51 -9.95
N LEU A 133 -1.99 10.46 -8.72
CA LEU A 133 -3.30 10.99 -8.32
C LEU A 133 -3.21 12.33 -7.57
N GLU A 134 -2.04 12.97 -7.52
CA GLU A 134 -1.82 14.21 -6.78
C GLU A 134 -2.73 15.34 -7.27
N GLY A 135 -3.03 15.38 -8.57
CA GLY A 135 -3.98 16.32 -9.15
C GLY A 135 -5.42 16.15 -8.67
N ALA A 136 -5.77 15.02 -8.05
CA ALA A 136 -7.11 14.72 -7.54
C ALA A 136 -7.37 15.37 -6.17
N ILE A 137 -6.33 15.82 -5.45
CA ILE A 137 -6.43 16.25 -4.05
C ILE A 137 -7.55 17.28 -3.82
N PRO A 138 -7.70 18.36 -4.62
CA PRO A 138 -8.77 19.34 -4.40
C PRO A 138 -10.18 18.75 -4.51
N ASP A 139 -10.41 17.87 -5.48
CA ASP A 139 -11.70 17.22 -5.71
C ASP A 139 -12.02 16.18 -4.63
N LEU A 140 -11.00 15.43 -4.21
CA LEU A 140 -11.12 14.49 -3.11
C LEU A 140 -11.49 15.21 -1.81
N ILE A 141 -10.88 16.37 -1.52
CA ILE A 141 -11.23 17.20 -0.36
C ILE A 141 -12.69 17.64 -0.43
N ALA A 142 -13.15 18.10 -1.61
CA ALA A 142 -14.55 18.49 -1.79
C ALA A 142 -15.51 17.30 -1.56
N ASN A 143 -15.13 16.11 -2.02
CA ASN A 143 -15.92 14.89 -1.88
C ASN A 143 -16.00 14.37 -0.43
N LEU A 144 -15.11 14.79 0.49
CA LEU A 144 -15.25 14.51 1.93
C LEU A 144 -16.51 15.15 2.54
N ALA A 145 -17.12 16.15 1.88
CA ALA A 145 -18.37 16.76 2.30
C ALA A 145 -19.60 16.20 1.57
N SER A 146 -19.46 15.12 0.80
CA SER A 146 -20.56 14.51 0.05
C SER A 146 -21.68 14.01 0.97
N SER A 147 -22.94 14.10 0.55
CA SER A 147 -24.05 13.44 1.26
C SER A 147 -23.96 11.90 1.19
N ASP A 148 -23.28 11.38 0.17
CA ASP A 148 -23.05 9.94 -0.02
C ASP A 148 -21.87 9.47 0.84
N LYS A 149 -22.16 8.55 1.78
CA LYS A 149 -21.16 8.03 2.72
C LYS A 149 -20.02 7.27 2.05
N GLU A 150 -20.30 6.56 0.96
CA GLU A 150 -19.29 5.79 0.24
C GLU A 150 -18.32 6.74 -0.47
N ILE A 151 -18.83 7.84 -1.03
CA ILE A 151 -18.00 8.88 -1.65
C ILE A 151 -17.08 9.52 -0.61
N ARG A 152 -17.58 9.86 0.58
CA ARG A 152 -16.74 10.42 1.65
C ARG A 152 -15.65 9.42 2.05
N MET A 153 -16.06 8.18 2.37
CA MET A 153 -15.18 7.10 2.80
C MET A 153 -14.07 6.79 1.79
N ASP A 154 -14.41 6.59 0.52
CA ASP A 154 -13.43 6.25 -0.51
C ASP A 154 -12.54 7.46 -0.85
N SER A 155 -13.06 8.68 -0.79
CA SER A 155 -12.22 9.89 -0.93
C SER A 155 -11.16 9.99 0.16
N ALA A 156 -11.53 9.69 1.42
CA ALA A 156 -10.57 9.61 2.51
C ALA A 156 -9.51 8.52 2.26
N ARG A 157 -9.92 7.33 1.81
CA ARG A 157 -8.98 6.25 1.46
C ARG A 157 -8.01 6.64 0.35
N VAL A 158 -8.47 7.30 -0.71
CA VAL A 158 -7.62 7.77 -1.81
C VAL A 158 -6.64 8.84 -1.31
N LEU A 159 -7.10 9.80 -0.52
CA LEU A 159 -6.22 10.81 0.10
C LEU A 159 -5.15 10.16 0.99
N GLY A 160 -5.51 9.14 1.76
CA GLY A 160 -4.56 8.34 2.52
C GLY A 160 -3.57 7.56 1.63
N ALA A 161 -4.02 7.05 0.49
CA ALA A 161 -3.17 6.35 -0.48
C ALA A 161 -2.19 7.28 -1.19
N ILE A 162 -2.60 8.51 -1.51
CA ILE A 162 -1.70 9.58 -1.98
C ILE A 162 -0.68 9.94 -0.89
N GLY A 163 -1.10 9.89 0.38
CA GLY A 163 -0.22 10.05 1.52
C GLY A 163 0.24 11.50 1.71
N PRO A 164 1.50 11.78 2.06
CA PRO A 164 1.93 13.09 2.57
C PRO A 164 1.75 14.27 1.63
N VAL A 165 1.66 14.02 0.31
CA VAL A 165 1.38 15.07 -0.67
C VAL A 165 -0.02 15.66 -0.47
N ALA A 166 -0.95 14.90 0.10
CA ALA A 166 -2.32 15.33 0.41
C ALA A 166 -2.46 16.11 1.73
N LYS A 167 -1.39 16.75 2.23
CA LYS A 167 -1.39 17.56 3.47
C LYS A 167 -2.49 18.64 3.53
N SER A 168 -2.90 19.19 2.39
CA SER A 168 -4.02 20.15 2.33
C SER A 168 -5.37 19.56 2.75
N ALA A 169 -5.52 18.24 2.76
CA ALA A 169 -6.74 17.55 3.17
C ALA A 169 -6.89 17.39 4.68
N LEU A 170 -5.85 17.68 5.48
CA LEU A 170 -5.85 17.45 6.92
C LEU A 170 -7.04 18.10 7.65
N PRO A 171 -7.39 19.39 7.43
CA PRO A 171 -8.51 20.00 8.14
C PRO A 171 -9.86 19.34 7.81
N ALA A 172 -10.06 18.96 6.54
CA ALA A 172 -11.29 18.31 6.10
C ALA A 172 -11.42 16.90 6.68
N LEU A 173 -10.33 16.13 6.69
CA LEU A 173 -10.29 14.80 7.30
C LEU A 173 -10.42 14.86 8.84
N GLU A 174 -9.87 15.89 9.48
CA GLU A 174 -10.06 16.14 10.92
C GLU A 174 -11.52 16.36 11.27
N SER A 175 -12.23 17.15 10.46
CA SER A 175 -13.67 17.33 10.59
C SER A 175 -14.43 16.02 10.37
N MET A 176 -14.01 15.23 9.37
CA MET A 176 -14.62 13.95 9.02
C MET A 176 -14.43 12.85 10.08
N GLN A 177 -13.53 12.98 11.05
CA GLN A 177 -13.49 12.04 12.19
C GLN A 177 -14.78 12.05 13.04
N ARG A 178 -15.62 13.07 12.88
CA ARG A 178 -16.94 13.18 13.51
C ARG A 178 -18.08 12.80 12.56
N ASP A 179 -17.78 12.10 11.47
CA ASP A 179 -18.79 11.62 10.53
C ASP A 179 -19.83 10.76 11.26
N PRO A 180 -21.14 10.91 10.96
CA PRO A 180 -22.17 10.05 11.53
C PRO A 180 -22.01 8.58 11.11
N ASP A 181 -21.38 8.31 9.97
CA ASP A 181 -21.05 6.95 9.54
C ASP A 181 -19.69 6.53 10.09
N ALA A 182 -19.68 5.46 10.87
CA ALA A 182 -18.48 4.99 11.57
C ALA A 182 -17.36 4.56 10.61
N LEU A 183 -17.70 3.97 9.45
CA LEU A 183 -16.70 3.53 8.46
C LEU A 183 -16.06 4.73 7.75
N ALA A 184 -16.85 5.76 7.46
CA ALA A 184 -16.35 7.03 6.96
C ALA A 184 -15.41 7.70 7.99
N ALA A 185 -15.83 7.83 9.25
CA ALA A 185 -14.99 8.39 10.31
C ALA A 185 -13.67 7.61 10.49
N GLN A 186 -13.72 6.27 10.43
CA GLN A 186 -12.55 5.41 10.50
C GLN A 186 -11.60 5.62 9.30
N ALA A 187 -12.15 5.69 8.07
CA ALA A 187 -11.36 5.98 6.87
C ALA A 187 -10.65 7.34 6.97
N ALA A 188 -11.31 8.35 7.55
CA ALA A 188 -10.68 9.64 7.85
C ALA A 188 -9.53 9.50 8.85
N GLY A 189 -9.69 8.72 9.92
CA GLY A 189 -8.63 8.41 10.88
C GLY A 189 -7.40 7.75 10.23
N PHE A 190 -7.62 6.74 9.38
CA PHE A 190 -6.54 6.10 8.62
C PHE A 190 -5.85 7.06 7.64
N ALA A 191 -6.63 7.87 6.92
CA ALA A 191 -6.10 8.85 5.99
C ALA A 191 -5.27 9.92 6.70
N LEU A 192 -5.77 10.45 7.82
CA LEU A 192 -5.00 11.34 8.70
C LEU A 192 -3.71 10.69 9.15
N GLY A 193 -3.77 9.41 9.56
CA GLY A 193 -2.61 8.59 9.82
C GLY A 193 -1.62 8.69 8.67
N ARG A 194 -1.97 8.21 7.48
CA ARG A 194 -1.08 8.15 6.31
C ARG A 194 -0.60 9.50 5.75
N ILE A 195 -1.36 10.59 5.93
CA ILE A 195 -1.01 11.93 5.44
C ILE A 195 -0.14 12.69 6.46
N ARG A 196 -0.51 12.64 7.75
CA ARG A 196 0.29 13.22 8.85
C ARG A 196 1.57 12.44 9.04
N TYR A 197 1.50 11.15 8.73
CA TYR A 197 2.65 10.31 8.53
C TYR A 197 3.34 10.71 7.23
N SER A 198 3.98 11.86 7.29
CA SER A 198 4.96 12.25 6.31
C SER A 198 6.26 11.52 6.64
N ALA A 199 6.93 11.00 5.63
CA ALA A 199 8.39 10.85 5.66
C ALA A 199 9.11 12.22 5.83
N ALA A 200 8.42 13.27 6.34
CA ALA A 200 8.83 14.68 6.50
C ALA A 200 7.76 15.51 7.27
N ALA A 201 7.64 15.38 8.60
CA ALA A 201 6.74 16.21 9.43
C ALA A 201 7.38 17.60 9.72
N PRO A 202 6.59 18.68 9.96
CA PRO A 202 7.12 20.03 10.17
C PRO A 202 7.77 20.21 11.55
N GLU A 203 8.85 20.99 11.57
CA GLU A 203 9.83 21.23 12.66
C GLU A 203 9.28 21.77 14.00
N SER A 204 8.03 22.22 14.12
CA SER A 204 7.61 23.05 15.28
C SER A 204 6.93 22.32 16.44
N SER A 205 6.61 21.03 16.34
CA SER A 205 6.10 20.23 17.48
C SER A 205 7.06 19.15 17.98
N ARG A 206 8.17 18.93 17.28
CA ARG A 206 9.26 18.10 17.81
C ARG A 206 10.17 18.98 18.63
N ALA A 207 10.09 18.84 19.96
CA ALA A 207 11.29 19.08 20.76
C ALA A 207 12.44 18.32 20.08
N PRO A 208 13.63 18.93 19.90
CA PRO A 208 14.72 18.28 19.19
C PRO A 208 14.88 16.86 19.74
N VAL A 209 14.74 15.87 18.86
CA VAL A 209 15.01 14.46 19.18
C VAL A 209 16.41 14.47 19.75
N ARG A 210 16.52 14.29 21.07
CA ARG A 210 17.81 14.12 21.70
C ARG A 210 18.18 12.67 21.41
N PRO A 211 19.14 12.39 20.50
CA PRO A 211 19.61 11.03 20.34
C PRO A 211 20.03 10.52 21.71
N ARG A 212 19.70 9.26 22.02
CA ARG A 212 20.33 8.59 23.15
C ARG A 212 21.83 8.63 22.84
N LYS A 213 22.58 9.46 23.59
CA LYS A 213 23.99 9.71 23.33
C LYS A 213 24.71 8.37 23.26
N VAL A 214 25.12 7.97 22.06
CA VAL A 214 26.22 7.03 21.91
C VAL A 214 27.41 7.73 22.54
N LYS A 215 28.01 7.13 23.57
CA LYS A 215 29.25 7.64 24.16
C LYS A 215 30.37 7.42 23.12
N GLY A 216 30.60 8.43 22.30
CA GLY A 216 31.71 8.51 21.35
C GLY A 216 32.13 9.97 21.19
N ASP A 217 33.43 10.21 21.11
CA ASP A 217 34.01 11.54 21.04
C ASP A 217 33.45 12.33 19.85
N VAL A 218 32.96 13.55 20.11
CA VAL A 218 32.40 14.44 19.09
C VAL A 218 33.53 14.96 18.21
N GLN A 219 33.85 14.26 17.12
CA GLN A 219 34.87 14.68 16.17
C GLN A 219 34.29 15.62 15.10
N LYS A 220 35.05 16.66 14.73
CA LYS A 220 34.80 17.43 13.50
C LYS A 220 35.46 16.69 12.35
N ALA A 221 34.75 16.47 11.24
CA ALA A 221 35.36 15.95 10.02
C ALA A 221 36.34 17.01 9.47
N GLY A 222 37.64 16.77 9.67
CA GLY A 222 38.73 17.60 9.16
C GLY A 222 39.21 17.09 7.80
N GLY A 223 39.07 17.96 6.78
CA GLY A 223 39.58 17.94 5.40
C GLY A 223 40.42 16.80 4.83
N VAL A 224 39.92 16.23 3.71
CA VAL A 224 40.71 15.87 2.51
C VAL A 224 39.94 16.12 1.17
N PHE A 225 38.63 16.43 1.20
CA PHE A 225 37.78 16.53 0.00
C PHE A 225 37.35 17.96 -0.39
N SER A 226 38.01 19.00 0.11
CA SER A 226 37.64 20.39 -0.19
C SER A 226 38.06 20.80 -1.61
N VAL A 227 37.09 21.08 -2.48
CA VAL A 227 37.29 21.79 -3.75
C VAL A 227 37.40 23.30 -3.42
N MET A 228 38.50 23.96 -3.80
CA MET A 228 38.65 25.40 -3.57
C MET A 228 37.70 26.22 -4.46
N ALA A 229 36.91 27.10 -3.84
CA ALA A 229 36.10 28.12 -4.52
C ALA A 229 36.72 29.53 -4.36
N PRO A 230 36.54 30.47 -5.33
CA PRO A 230 37.12 31.82 -5.27
C PRO A 230 36.43 32.71 -4.23
N ILE A 231 37.18 33.72 -3.76
CA ILE A 231 36.86 34.63 -2.66
C ILE A 231 35.70 35.57 -2.99
N GLY A 232 34.59 35.46 -2.24
CA GLY A 232 33.50 36.44 -2.23
C GLY A 232 32.28 35.96 -1.43
N VAL A 233 32.03 36.57 -0.27
CA VAL A 233 30.92 36.33 0.68
C VAL A 233 30.75 34.86 1.09
N PHE A 234 31.50 34.44 2.11
CA PHE A 234 31.50 33.05 2.57
C PHE A 234 30.30 32.75 3.46
N ASP A 235 29.45 31.84 2.99
CA ASP A 235 28.63 31.02 3.87
C ASP A 235 29.54 30.33 4.90
N LYS A 236 29.16 30.41 6.17
CA LYS A 236 29.87 29.80 7.30
C LYS A 236 29.01 28.76 8.03
N ALA A 237 27.77 28.56 7.62
CA ALA A 237 26.87 27.61 8.22
C ALA A 237 27.15 26.23 7.64
N ALA A 238 27.12 25.20 8.48
CA ALA A 238 27.18 23.83 8.00
C ALA A 238 25.77 23.34 7.62
N PRO A 239 25.64 22.41 6.66
CA PRO A 239 24.37 21.78 6.36
C PRO A 239 23.77 21.04 7.55
N PHE A 240 22.43 21.04 7.61
CA PHE A 240 21.65 20.20 8.50
C PHE A 240 21.26 18.90 7.79
N VAL A 241 21.25 17.78 8.51
CA VAL A 241 20.95 16.45 7.94
C VAL A 241 19.85 15.75 8.72
N THR A 242 18.88 15.17 8.00
CA THR A 242 17.80 14.33 8.53
C THR A 242 17.86 12.93 7.94
N VAL A 243 17.34 11.96 8.69
CA VAL A 243 17.17 10.57 8.26
C VAL A 243 15.69 10.23 8.37
N GLU A 244 15.10 9.75 7.28
CA GLU A 244 13.64 9.55 7.17
C GLU A 244 13.33 8.27 6.37
N SER A 245 12.29 7.55 6.76
CA SER A 245 11.70 6.45 5.98
C SER A 245 10.19 6.63 5.94
N SER A 246 9.55 6.25 4.82
CA SER A 246 8.08 6.27 4.70
C SER A 246 7.40 5.11 5.42
N ALA A 247 8.15 4.18 6.03
CA ALA A 247 7.66 3.16 6.95
C ALA A 247 8.62 3.04 8.15
N GLN A 248 8.37 3.91 9.13
CA GLN A 248 9.00 4.05 10.44
C GLN A 248 8.01 3.99 11.61
N PHE A 249 8.41 3.43 12.74
CA PHE A 249 7.59 3.40 13.94
C PHE A 249 8.43 3.83 15.13
N GLU A 250 7.87 4.62 16.05
CA GLU A 250 8.56 4.99 17.30
C GLU A 250 7.86 4.31 18.46
N GLY A 251 8.59 3.46 19.18
CA GLY A 251 8.06 2.69 20.30
C GLY A 251 9.14 2.43 21.34
N ASN A 252 8.81 2.60 22.62
CA ASN A 252 9.74 2.33 23.74
C ASN A 252 11.07 3.10 23.67
N GLY A 253 11.09 4.27 23.02
CA GLY A 253 12.30 5.10 22.86
C GLY A 253 13.22 4.68 21.71
N ASN A 254 12.80 3.72 20.89
CA ASN A 254 13.52 3.24 19.71
C ASN A 254 12.83 3.72 18.43
N VAL A 255 13.62 3.89 17.37
CA VAL A 255 13.13 4.17 16.00
C VAL A 255 13.23 2.88 15.20
N TYR A 256 12.10 2.41 14.72
CA TYR A 256 11.98 1.24 13.88
C TYR A 256 11.80 1.63 12.42
N PHE A 257 12.36 0.86 11.49
CA PHE A 257 12.16 1.00 10.06
C PHE A 257 11.72 -0.33 9.44
N SER A 258 10.89 -0.26 8.40
CA SER A 258 10.59 -1.43 7.58
C SER A 258 11.80 -1.79 6.75
N GLY A 259 12.19 -3.07 6.75
CA GLY A 259 13.25 -3.59 5.88
C GLY A 259 12.91 -3.57 4.38
N ARG A 260 11.67 -3.22 4.02
CA ARG A 260 11.18 -3.16 2.63
C ARG A 260 11.14 -1.75 2.06
N VAL A 261 11.32 -0.73 2.91
CA VAL A 261 11.19 0.67 2.54
C VAL A 261 12.54 1.37 2.69
N PRO A 262 13.07 1.99 1.62
CA PRO A 262 14.37 2.66 1.68
C PRO A 262 14.39 3.82 2.68
N VAL A 263 15.48 3.92 3.42
CA VAL A 263 15.82 5.05 4.31
C VAL A 263 16.52 6.13 3.48
N SER A 264 16.03 7.35 3.60
CA SER A 264 16.59 8.53 2.93
C SER A 264 17.37 9.39 3.91
N ILE A 265 18.52 9.90 3.47
CA ILE A 265 19.35 10.85 4.22
C ILE A 265 19.32 12.19 3.47
N ASN A 266 18.64 13.17 4.04
CA ASN A 266 18.39 14.45 3.40
C ASN A 266 19.27 15.52 4.04
N ALA A 267 20.01 16.27 3.23
CA ALA A 267 20.82 17.39 3.70
C ALA A 267 20.27 18.70 3.15
N LYS A 268 20.20 19.72 3.99
CA LYS A 268 19.75 21.05 3.63
C LYS A 268 20.75 22.08 4.14
N ASP A 269 21.18 22.96 3.25
CA ASP A 269 21.95 24.13 3.63
C ASP A 269 21.01 25.21 4.19
N VAL A 270 21.39 25.78 5.33
CA VAL A 270 20.61 26.77 6.07
C VAL A 270 21.18 28.19 5.92
N GLY A 271 22.36 28.33 5.32
CA GLY A 271 23.01 29.60 5.02
C GLY A 271 23.43 30.45 6.23
N GLY A 272 24.66 30.93 6.25
CA GLY A 272 25.15 31.92 7.21
C GLY A 272 24.82 33.35 6.75
N HIS A 273 24.05 34.10 7.54
CA HIS A 273 23.72 35.52 7.26
C HIS A 273 23.06 35.77 5.89
N GLY A 274 22.21 34.84 5.42
CA GLY A 274 21.40 35.03 4.20
C GLY A 274 22.08 34.63 2.89
N VAL A 275 23.27 34.02 2.95
CA VAL A 275 23.93 33.40 1.79
C VAL A 275 23.94 31.89 1.98
N MET A 276 23.46 31.14 0.97
CA MET A 276 23.44 29.67 0.95
C MET A 276 24.42 29.16 -0.10
N ALA A 277 25.44 28.42 0.31
CA ALA A 277 26.37 27.75 -0.60
C ALA A 277 25.75 26.53 -1.29
N GLY A 278 24.71 25.95 -0.70
CA GLY A 278 24.10 24.69 -1.12
C GLY A 278 24.93 23.47 -0.68
N VAL A 279 24.28 22.31 -0.58
CA VAL A 279 24.94 21.08 -0.16
C VAL A 279 25.83 20.53 -1.28
N ALA A 280 27.09 20.24 -0.99
CA ALA A 280 28.02 19.59 -1.92
C ALA A 280 27.92 18.07 -1.85
N THR A 281 28.00 17.49 -0.66
CA THR A 281 28.01 16.03 -0.49
C THR A 281 27.43 15.63 0.86
N THR A 282 26.57 14.61 0.84
CA THR A 282 26.06 13.93 2.03
C THR A 282 26.81 12.63 2.21
N TYR A 283 27.13 12.30 3.46
CA TYR A 283 27.87 11.12 3.83
C TYR A 283 27.12 10.30 4.88
N PHE A 284 27.37 9.01 4.88
CA PHE A 284 26.88 8.09 5.88
C PHE A 284 27.86 6.93 6.12
N LEU A 285 27.79 6.37 7.33
CA LEU A 285 28.43 5.12 7.70
C LEU A 285 27.37 4.22 8.33
N LEU A 286 27.30 2.97 7.89
CA LEU A 286 26.36 1.97 8.37
C LEU A 286 27.14 0.86 9.08
N ASP A 287 26.90 0.70 10.38
CA ASP A 287 27.57 -0.24 11.27
C ASP A 287 29.10 -0.09 11.38
N GLU A 288 29.63 0.98 10.80
CA GLU A 288 31.02 1.38 10.91
C GLU A 288 31.19 2.51 11.94
N PRO A 289 32.31 2.53 12.68
CA PRO A 289 32.58 3.56 13.66
C PRO A 289 33.03 4.86 12.96
N ALA A 290 32.42 5.99 13.31
CA ALA A 290 32.80 7.31 12.80
C ALA A 290 34.07 7.87 13.47
N THR A 291 35.18 7.14 13.37
CA THR A 291 36.49 7.48 13.94
C THR A 291 37.36 8.26 12.96
N ALA A 292 38.42 8.91 13.46
CA ALA A 292 39.36 9.65 12.62
C ALA A 292 40.05 8.73 11.59
N GLU A 293 40.38 7.51 12.02
CA GLU A 293 40.98 6.47 11.18
C GLU A 293 40.05 6.10 10.02
N CYS A 294 38.78 5.83 10.32
CA CYS A 294 37.75 5.52 9.32
C CYS A 294 37.58 6.66 8.30
N LEU A 295 37.51 7.91 8.76
CA LEU A 295 37.29 9.08 7.91
C LEU A 295 38.50 9.48 7.06
N GLN A 296 39.69 8.94 7.37
CA GLN A 296 40.92 9.16 6.61
C GLN A 296 41.19 8.06 5.58
N GLU A 297 40.36 7.00 5.53
CA GLU A 297 40.53 5.94 4.55
C GLU A 297 40.39 6.49 3.11
N PRO A 298 41.26 6.07 2.17
CA PRO A 298 41.15 6.49 0.78
C PRO A 298 39.81 6.07 0.16
N TYR A 299 39.18 6.99 -0.55
CA TYR A 299 37.92 6.71 -1.23
C TYR A 299 38.08 5.58 -2.27
N ASN A 300 37.26 4.55 -2.13
CA ASN A 300 37.18 3.40 -3.02
C ASN A 300 35.73 3.21 -3.48
N GLN A 301 35.44 3.60 -4.72
CA GLN A 301 34.10 3.46 -5.30
C GLN A 301 33.62 2.00 -5.40
N ALA A 302 34.54 1.02 -5.41
CA ALA A 302 34.19 -0.40 -5.47
C ALA A 302 33.80 -0.98 -4.09
N ALA A 303 34.09 -0.28 -2.99
CA ALA A 303 33.66 -0.72 -1.66
C ALA A 303 32.15 -0.53 -1.47
N SER A 304 31.56 -1.30 -0.57
CA SER A 304 30.15 -1.16 -0.20
C SER A 304 29.85 0.24 0.32
N ARG A 305 28.72 0.83 -0.09
CA ARG A 305 28.32 2.16 0.39
C ARG A 305 28.03 2.13 1.88
N GLY A 306 28.36 3.22 2.57
CA GLY A 306 28.23 3.31 4.01
C GLY A 306 29.41 2.70 4.76
N THR A 307 30.49 2.34 4.07
CA THR A 307 31.75 1.91 4.69
C THR A 307 32.75 3.06 4.77
N CYS A 308 33.77 2.94 5.62
CA CYS A 308 34.85 3.92 5.73
C CYS A 308 35.45 4.36 4.38
N PRO A 309 35.79 3.44 3.45
CA PRO A 309 36.32 3.83 2.14
C PRO A 309 35.24 4.26 1.14
N ASN A 310 33.94 4.07 1.41
CA ASN A 310 32.86 4.57 0.54
C ASN A 310 31.67 5.15 1.34
N PRO A 311 31.87 6.30 2.00
CA PRO A 311 30.86 6.90 2.86
C PRO A 311 29.87 7.79 2.09
N VAL A 312 29.95 7.90 0.76
CA VAL A 312 29.17 8.87 0.00
C VAL A 312 27.73 8.41 -0.17
N TYR A 313 26.78 9.20 0.33
CA TYR A 313 25.34 8.97 0.12
C TYR A 313 24.92 9.52 -1.25
N ARG A 314 24.22 8.70 -2.05
CA ARG A 314 23.77 9.08 -3.41
C ARG A 314 22.31 8.77 -3.69
N GLU A 315 21.76 7.76 -3.03
CA GLU A 315 20.37 7.32 -3.18
C GLU A 315 19.91 6.66 -1.88
N PRO A 316 18.59 6.56 -1.64
CA PRO A 316 18.04 5.89 -0.48
C PRO A 316 18.56 4.46 -0.31
N ILE A 317 18.75 4.05 0.95
CA ILE A 317 19.36 2.76 1.32
C ILE A 317 18.32 1.83 1.91
N LEU A 318 18.29 0.57 1.45
CA LEU A 318 17.59 -0.49 2.16
C LEU A 318 18.49 -1.03 3.25
N LEU A 319 17.96 -1.09 4.46
CA LEU A 319 18.66 -1.70 5.59
C LEU A 319 18.19 -3.14 5.74
N PRO A 320 19.11 -4.09 5.96
CA PRO A 320 18.72 -5.46 6.29
C PRO A 320 18.04 -5.49 7.67
N GLU A 321 17.37 -6.61 7.98
CA GLU A 321 16.73 -6.77 9.28
C GLU A 321 17.76 -6.85 10.41
N GLY A 322 17.53 -6.11 11.50
CA GLY A 322 18.43 -6.06 12.64
C GLY A 322 18.61 -4.67 13.24
N VAL A 323 19.53 -4.59 14.20
CA VAL A 323 19.89 -3.34 14.86
C VAL A 323 21.12 -2.77 14.16
N HIS A 324 21.01 -1.54 13.67
CA HIS A 324 22.06 -0.86 12.92
C HIS A 324 22.47 0.45 13.58
N ASN A 325 23.75 0.79 13.46
CA ASN A 325 24.29 2.11 13.82
C ASN A 325 24.49 2.93 12.55
N LEU A 326 23.70 3.99 12.40
CA LEU A 326 23.80 4.90 11.26
C LEU A 326 24.46 6.20 11.70
N HIS A 327 25.65 6.48 11.18
CA HIS A 327 26.29 7.78 11.27
C HIS A 327 26.09 8.57 9.98
N TYR A 328 25.93 9.89 10.08
CA TYR A 328 25.69 10.74 8.91
C TYR A 328 26.11 12.18 9.13
N TRP A 329 26.53 12.84 8.05
CA TRP A 329 26.88 14.26 8.01
C TRP A 329 26.82 14.79 6.56
N ALA A 330 26.97 16.10 6.37
CA ALA A 330 27.05 16.69 5.06
C ALA A 330 28.04 17.87 5.04
N VAL A 331 28.51 18.19 3.83
CA VAL A 331 29.43 19.29 3.53
C VAL A 331 28.79 20.16 2.48
N ASP A 332 28.87 21.49 2.62
CA ASP A 332 28.37 22.45 1.62
C ASP A 332 29.43 22.76 0.53
N ASN A 333 29.05 23.55 -0.48
CA ASN A 333 29.98 23.97 -1.55
C ASN A 333 31.03 24.99 -1.08
N ALA A 334 30.89 25.56 0.11
CA ALA A 334 31.89 26.43 0.74
C ALA A 334 32.91 25.63 1.60
N GLY A 335 32.71 24.32 1.75
CA GLY A 335 33.56 23.43 2.53
C GLY A 335 33.20 23.36 4.03
N ASN A 336 32.09 23.95 4.46
CA ASN A 336 31.61 23.81 5.84
C ASN A 336 31.03 22.41 6.05
N SER A 337 31.61 21.67 6.99
CA SER A 337 31.13 20.34 7.38
C SER A 337 30.23 20.40 8.61
N GLY A 338 29.11 19.67 8.54
CA GLY A 338 28.28 19.36 9.70
C GLY A 338 29.01 18.50 10.73
N LYS A 339 28.51 18.48 11.96
CA LYS A 339 28.92 17.49 12.95
C LYS A 339 28.40 16.12 12.54
N ILE A 340 29.18 15.08 12.81
CA ILE A 340 28.73 13.70 12.61
C ILE A 340 27.65 13.40 13.64
N ALA A 341 26.45 13.12 13.16
CA ALA A 341 25.34 12.62 13.95
C ALA A 341 25.33 11.09 13.86
N GLY A 342 24.78 10.45 14.89
CA GLY A 342 24.63 9.00 14.96
C GLY A 342 23.29 8.63 15.57
N MET A 343 22.67 7.57 15.04
CA MET A 343 21.47 6.97 15.61
C MET A 343 21.51 5.45 15.51
N GLU A 344 20.92 4.79 16.50
CA GLU A 344 20.63 3.36 16.44
C GLU A 344 19.24 3.18 15.80
N VAL A 345 19.15 2.33 14.78
CA VAL A 345 17.92 2.08 14.03
C VAL A 345 17.58 0.60 14.08
N PHE A 346 16.30 0.29 14.26
CA PHE A 346 15.79 -1.06 14.47
C PHE A 346 15.00 -1.46 13.23
N VAL A 347 15.55 -2.34 12.41
CA VAL A 347 14.91 -2.73 11.16
C VAL A 347 14.18 -4.03 11.36
N ASP A 348 12.88 -4.02 11.10
CA ASP A 348 12.01 -5.18 11.24
C ASP A 348 11.28 -5.45 9.91
N GLY A 349 11.52 -6.64 9.37
CA GLY A 349 10.84 -7.16 8.19
C GLY A 349 9.99 -8.38 8.49
N THR A 350 9.91 -8.80 9.75
CA THR A 350 9.30 -10.05 10.17
C THR A 350 7.82 -9.81 10.51
N PRO A 351 6.87 -10.45 9.80
CA PRO A 351 5.47 -10.30 10.15
C PRO A 351 5.11 -11.00 11.48
N PRO A 352 4.06 -10.54 12.19
CA PRO A 352 3.61 -11.21 13.39
C PRO A 352 3.00 -12.58 13.08
N ALA A 353 3.10 -13.50 14.02
CA ALA A 353 2.46 -14.81 13.94
C ALA A 353 1.16 -14.84 14.74
N ALA A 354 0.20 -15.66 14.30
CA ALA A 354 -1.06 -15.89 15.02
C ALA A 354 -1.47 -17.36 14.97
N ALA A 355 -2.20 -17.80 15.99
CA ALA A 355 -2.79 -19.13 16.07
C ALA A 355 -4.20 -19.06 16.65
N LEU A 356 -5.15 -19.68 15.95
CA LEU A 356 -6.52 -19.84 16.43
C LEU A 356 -6.61 -20.95 17.47
N ARG A 357 -7.40 -20.72 18.52
CA ARG A 357 -7.64 -21.65 19.62
C ARG A 357 -9.13 -21.86 19.86
N VAL A 358 -9.51 -23.12 20.07
CA VAL A 358 -10.85 -23.51 20.54
C VAL A 358 -10.71 -24.04 21.96
N ASN A 359 -11.40 -23.40 22.91
CA ASN A 359 -11.32 -23.67 24.35
C ASN A 359 -9.87 -23.80 24.87
N GLY A 360 -9.01 -22.88 24.43
CA GLY A 360 -7.59 -22.84 24.80
C GLY A 360 -6.67 -23.79 24.02
N LYS A 361 -7.20 -24.75 23.24
CA LYS A 361 -6.41 -25.66 22.39
C LYS A 361 -6.15 -25.04 21.02
N ALA A 362 -4.88 -24.91 20.65
CA ALA A 362 -4.49 -24.40 19.34
C ALA A 362 -4.88 -25.36 18.21
N LEU A 363 -5.35 -24.78 17.11
CA LEU A 363 -5.59 -25.46 15.84
C LEU A 363 -4.49 -25.05 14.86
N LEU A 364 -4.04 -26.02 14.06
CA LEU A 364 -3.10 -25.76 12.99
C LEU A 364 -3.83 -25.15 11.79
N PRO A 365 -3.16 -24.29 11.00
CA PRO A 365 -3.68 -23.84 9.72
C PRO A 365 -4.09 -24.99 8.82
N GLY A 366 -5.24 -24.86 8.13
CA GLY A 366 -5.81 -25.91 7.29
C GLY A 366 -6.42 -27.10 8.03
N ALA A 367 -6.37 -27.13 9.36
CA ALA A 367 -7.02 -28.17 10.15
C ALA A 367 -8.52 -27.89 10.34
N THR A 368 -9.28 -28.96 10.56
CA THR A 368 -10.67 -28.90 11.04
C THR A 368 -10.69 -29.05 12.56
N GLY A 369 -11.13 -28.01 13.26
CA GLY A 369 -11.41 -28.02 14.68
C GLY A 369 -12.83 -28.46 14.98
N TYR A 370 -13.03 -29.07 16.16
CA TYR A 370 -14.36 -29.38 16.69
C TYR A 370 -14.57 -28.59 17.98
N ALA A 371 -15.74 -27.96 18.10
CA ALA A 371 -16.14 -27.17 19.24
C ALA A 371 -17.53 -27.62 19.71
N GLU A 372 -17.74 -27.71 21.02
CA GLU A 372 -19.10 -27.85 21.57
C GLU A 372 -19.79 -26.48 21.60
N PRO A 373 -21.14 -26.41 21.53
CA PRO A 373 -21.86 -25.15 21.68
C PRO A 373 -21.42 -24.39 22.94
N GLY A 374 -21.08 -23.12 22.78
CA GLY A 374 -20.57 -22.27 23.87
C GLY A 374 -19.05 -22.36 24.13
N ASN A 375 -18.31 -23.22 23.42
CA ASN A 375 -16.84 -23.18 23.46
C ASN A 375 -16.32 -21.83 22.94
N THR A 376 -15.36 -21.25 23.66
CA THR A 376 -14.73 -19.99 23.28
C THR A 376 -13.68 -20.18 22.20
N ILE A 377 -13.71 -19.32 21.19
CA ILE A 377 -12.71 -19.20 20.13
C ILE A 377 -11.88 -17.95 20.39
N SER A 378 -10.55 -18.08 20.28
CA SER A 378 -9.63 -16.96 20.46
C SER A 378 -8.48 -17.04 19.47
N ILE A 379 -7.88 -15.90 19.15
CA ILE A 379 -6.65 -15.84 18.37
C ILE A 379 -5.57 -15.33 19.31
N VAL A 380 -4.49 -16.10 19.42
CA VAL A 380 -3.28 -15.67 20.13
C VAL A 380 -2.27 -15.26 19.09
N SER A 381 -1.74 -14.05 19.23
CA SER A 381 -0.79 -13.48 18.30
C SER A 381 0.37 -12.84 19.03
N ALA A 382 1.53 -12.83 18.37
CA ALA A 382 2.73 -12.19 18.85
C ALA A 382 3.59 -11.80 17.65
N ASP A 383 4.27 -10.66 17.78
CA ASP A 383 5.33 -10.30 16.86
C ASP A 383 6.64 -10.95 17.33
N PRO A 384 7.20 -11.92 16.59
CA PRO A 384 8.35 -12.66 17.04
C PRO A 384 9.62 -11.82 16.95
N LEU A 385 10.50 -11.97 17.96
CA LEU A 385 11.81 -11.36 17.91
C LEU A 385 12.66 -12.00 16.81
N SER A 386 13.05 -11.22 15.80
CA SER A 386 13.93 -11.64 14.73
C SER A 386 15.09 -10.66 14.57
N SER A 387 16.31 -11.17 14.46
CA SER A 387 17.55 -10.36 14.49
C SER A 387 17.64 -9.36 15.67
N ARG A 388 17.02 -9.69 16.82
CA ARG A 388 16.88 -8.86 18.03
C ARG A 388 15.92 -7.67 17.89
N VAL A 389 15.09 -7.63 16.86
CA VAL A 389 14.09 -6.61 16.61
C VAL A 389 12.69 -7.24 16.58
N ALA A 390 11.72 -6.53 17.13
CA ALA A 390 10.29 -6.78 16.98
C ALA A 390 9.59 -5.44 17.14
N SER A 391 8.89 -4.98 16.11
CA SER A 391 8.18 -3.70 16.09
C SER A 391 6.85 -3.75 16.83
N GLY A 392 6.35 -4.96 17.12
CA GLY A 392 5.15 -5.24 17.87
C GLY A 392 3.92 -5.41 16.97
N LEU A 393 2.95 -6.17 17.48
CA LEU A 393 1.68 -6.40 16.82
C LEU A 393 0.85 -5.10 16.78
N LYS A 394 0.37 -4.73 15.60
CA LYS A 394 -0.57 -3.61 15.39
C LYS A 394 -2.01 -4.08 15.40
N ALA A 395 -2.31 -5.13 14.62
CA ALA A 395 -3.67 -5.63 14.48
C ALA A 395 -3.72 -7.12 14.11
N VAL A 396 -4.84 -7.75 14.46
CA VAL A 396 -5.26 -9.05 13.93
C VAL A 396 -6.54 -8.82 13.15
N TYR A 397 -6.53 -9.18 11.88
CA TYR A 397 -7.69 -9.16 11.00
C TYR A 397 -8.28 -10.56 10.92
N MET A 398 -9.61 -10.68 10.95
CA MET A 398 -10.33 -11.93 10.95
C MET A 398 -11.67 -11.79 10.22
N LEU A 399 -12.01 -12.78 9.40
CA LEU A 399 -13.32 -12.95 8.78
C LEU A 399 -13.86 -14.36 9.05
N ILE A 400 -15.18 -14.50 9.09
CA ILE A 400 -15.89 -15.75 9.34
C ILE A 400 -16.84 -16.00 8.18
N ASP A 401 -16.72 -17.17 7.57
CA ASP A 401 -17.51 -17.69 6.44
C ASP A 401 -17.44 -16.86 5.15
N ILE A 402 -16.65 -15.79 5.15
CA ILE A 402 -16.37 -14.93 4.02
C ILE A 402 -14.86 -14.69 3.92
N SER A 403 -14.33 -14.80 2.72
CA SER A 403 -12.91 -14.54 2.45
C SER A 403 -12.63 -13.04 2.29
N PHE A 404 -11.36 -12.64 2.46
CA PHE A 404 -10.93 -11.26 2.21
C PHE A 404 -11.14 -10.83 0.75
N GLU A 405 -11.06 -11.78 -0.20
CA GLU A 405 -11.32 -11.54 -1.62
C GLU A 405 -12.80 -11.22 -1.87
N GLU A 406 -13.71 -11.96 -1.24
CA GLU A 406 -15.16 -11.72 -1.33
C GLU A 406 -15.56 -10.39 -0.70
N CYS A 407 -14.95 -10.02 0.43
CA CYS A 407 -15.13 -8.70 1.03
C CYS A 407 -14.69 -7.54 0.12
N SER A 408 -13.79 -7.79 -0.83
CA SER A 408 -13.35 -6.78 -1.80
C SER A 408 -14.28 -6.65 -3.02
N TYR A 409 -15.21 -7.59 -3.21
CA TYR A 409 -15.93 -7.77 -4.49
C TYR A 409 -17.47 -7.71 -4.41
N SER A 410 -18.12 -7.68 -3.24
CA SER A 410 -19.59 -7.85 -3.16
C SER A 410 -20.42 -6.57 -3.01
N ASP A 411 -21.47 -6.45 -3.85
CA ASP A 411 -22.74 -5.82 -3.49
C ASP A 411 -23.39 -6.62 -2.34
N TYR A 412 -23.90 -5.87 -1.37
CA TYR A 412 -24.55 -6.31 -0.13
C TYR A 412 -25.58 -7.44 -0.30
N SER A 413 -25.39 -8.57 0.38
CA SER A 413 -26.49 -9.48 0.75
C SER A 413 -26.18 -10.31 2.01
N GLY A 414 -26.44 -9.73 3.18
CA GLY A 414 -26.99 -10.38 4.39
C GLY A 414 -26.28 -11.63 4.97
N GLY A 415 -25.57 -11.41 6.08
CA GLY A 415 -25.05 -12.42 7.03
C GLY A 415 -23.54 -12.24 7.20
N ILE A 416 -22.96 -11.75 8.31
CA ILE A 416 -23.31 -11.81 9.73
C ILE A 416 -23.15 -10.41 10.35
N ASP A 417 -24.17 -9.90 11.07
CA ASP A 417 -24.11 -8.64 11.84
C ASP A 417 -23.29 -8.81 13.15
N GLY A 418 -21.99 -9.12 13.04
CA GLY A 418 -21.11 -9.42 14.18
C GLY A 418 -19.60 -9.44 13.87
N ILE A 419 -18.76 -9.70 14.89
CA ILE A 419 -17.30 -9.86 14.75
C ILE A 419 -16.97 -10.86 13.63
N GLY A 420 -16.01 -10.54 12.76
CA GLY A 420 -15.64 -11.41 11.63
C GLY A 420 -16.41 -11.13 10.34
N SER A 421 -17.14 -10.02 10.26
CA SER A 421 -17.75 -9.54 9.00
C SER A 421 -16.83 -8.56 8.27
N CYS A 422 -17.12 -8.25 6.99
CA CYS A 422 -16.37 -7.23 6.24
C CYS A 422 -16.42 -5.83 6.90
N GLU A 423 -17.41 -5.58 7.78
CA GLU A 423 -17.56 -4.33 8.52
C GLU A 423 -16.85 -4.35 9.87
N ASN A 424 -16.62 -5.55 10.43
CA ASN A 424 -15.99 -5.74 11.74
C ASN A 424 -14.97 -6.89 11.70
N TYR A 425 -13.96 -6.73 10.85
CA TYR A 425 -12.92 -7.73 10.62
C TYR A 425 -11.70 -7.56 11.53
N THR A 426 -11.73 -6.67 12.53
CA THR A 426 -10.62 -6.55 13.49
C THR A 426 -10.91 -7.41 14.71
N TYR A 427 -10.08 -8.42 14.96
CA TYR A 427 -10.19 -9.26 16.15
C TYR A 427 -9.83 -8.46 17.40
N SER A 428 -10.78 -8.37 18.35
CA SER A 428 -10.64 -7.57 19.56
C SER A 428 -10.79 -8.37 20.86
N ALA A 429 -11.52 -9.50 20.82
CA ALA A 429 -11.75 -10.36 21.98
C ALA A 429 -12.14 -11.78 21.55
N PRO A 430 -11.99 -12.78 22.44
CA PRO A 430 -12.55 -14.11 22.23
C PRO A 430 -14.06 -14.09 21.98
N PHE A 431 -14.56 -15.01 21.18
CA PHE A 431 -15.95 -15.07 20.73
C PHE A 431 -16.48 -16.52 20.74
N GLN A 432 -17.76 -16.69 20.42
CA GLN A 432 -18.40 -17.99 20.25
C GLN A 432 -19.03 -18.04 18.86
N LEU A 433 -19.16 -19.24 18.31
CA LEU A 433 -19.84 -19.48 17.04
C LEU A 433 -21.18 -20.20 17.29
N PRO A 434 -22.20 -19.95 16.44
CA PRO A 434 -23.41 -20.77 16.44
C PRO A 434 -23.09 -22.21 16.01
N GLU A 435 -24.04 -23.12 16.21
CA GLU A 435 -23.93 -24.48 15.68
C GLU A 435 -23.86 -24.47 14.15
N GLY A 436 -22.95 -25.26 13.59
CA GLY A 436 -22.70 -25.29 12.16
C GLY A 436 -21.24 -25.50 11.79
N GLU A 437 -21.00 -25.53 10.48
CA GLU A 437 -19.65 -25.52 9.92
C GLU A 437 -19.27 -24.08 9.58
N HIS A 438 -18.11 -23.64 10.09
CA HIS A 438 -17.60 -22.30 9.88
C HIS A 438 -16.18 -22.33 9.35
N VAL A 439 -15.80 -21.32 8.56
CA VAL A 439 -14.43 -21.10 8.09
C VAL A 439 -13.95 -19.75 8.59
N ILE A 440 -12.85 -19.75 9.34
CA ILE A 440 -12.28 -18.53 9.90
C ILE A 440 -11.00 -18.21 9.13
N TYR A 441 -10.99 -17.05 8.48
CA TYR A 441 -9.83 -16.44 7.85
C TYR A 441 -9.21 -15.47 8.82
N TYR A 442 -7.88 -15.46 8.99
CA TYR A 442 -7.23 -14.44 9.80
C TYR A 442 -5.81 -14.12 9.34
N GLN A 443 -5.39 -12.89 9.63
CA GLN A 443 -4.09 -12.35 9.26
C GLN A 443 -3.63 -11.33 10.30
N THR A 444 -2.34 -11.08 10.39
CA THR A 444 -1.71 -10.16 11.34
C THR A 444 -0.99 -9.05 10.61
N GLU A 445 -0.87 -7.89 11.27
CA GLU A 445 -0.05 -6.77 10.82
C GLU A 445 0.75 -6.22 12.02
N ASP A 446 2.03 -5.91 11.81
CA ASP A 446 2.87 -5.22 12.79
C ASP A 446 2.78 -3.69 12.67
N ASN A 447 3.52 -2.97 13.52
CA ASN A 447 3.53 -1.51 13.51
C ASN A 447 4.24 -0.89 12.28
N LEU A 448 4.93 -1.69 11.47
CA LEU A 448 5.62 -1.29 10.24
C LEU A 448 4.90 -1.73 8.97
N GLY A 449 3.74 -2.38 9.09
CA GLY A 449 2.94 -2.86 7.98
C GLY A 449 3.42 -4.20 7.39
N ASN A 450 4.27 -4.96 8.07
CA ASN A 450 4.56 -6.33 7.68
C ASN A 450 3.33 -7.19 7.99
N VAL A 451 2.75 -7.73 6.92
CA VAL A 451 1.52 -8.54 6.99
C VAL A 451 1.90 -10.02 6.99
N GLY A 452 1.36 -10.79 7.94
CA GLY A 452 1.56 -12.24 8.04
C GLY A 452 0.86 -13.00 6.92
N GLU A 453 1.18 -14.27 6.72
CA GLU A 453 0.43 -15.10 5.78
C GLU A 453 -1.03 -15.26 6.22
N MET A 454 -1.97 -15.16 5.29
CA MET A 454 -3.38 -15.41 5.58
C MET A 454 -3.58 -16.88 5.96
N GLN A 455 -4.19 -17.08 7.12
CA GLN A 455 -4.49 -18.40 7.67
C GLN A 455 -5.98 -18.69 7.49
N MET A 456 -6.30 -19.96 7.27
CA MET A 456 -7.67 -20.47 7.16
C MET A 456 -7.82 -21.69 8.08
N VAL A 457 -8.89 -21.70 8.89
CA VAL A 457 -9.21 -22.82 9.79
C VAL A 457 -10.71 -23.11 9.71
N SER A 458 -11.08 -24.38 9.51
CA SER A 458 -12.48 -24.81 9.60
C SER A 458 -12.82 -25.20 11.03
N VAL A 459 -13.98 -24.77 11.54
CA VAL A 459 -14.48 -25.11 12.87
C VAL A 459 -15.89 -25.68 12.74
N ILE A 460 -16.10 -26.89 13.23
CA ILE A 460 -17.42 -27.53 13.31
C ILE A 460 -17.92 -27.40 14.75
N VAL A 461 -19.03 -26.67 14.93
CA VAL A 461 -19.69 -26.47 16.22
C VAL A 461 -20.90 -27.38 16.33
N GLY A 462 -20.90 -28.27 17.31
CA GLY A 462 -22.04 -29.16 17.56
C GLY A 462 -21.79 -30.12 18.72
N ASP A 463 -22.87 -30.74 19.22
CA ASP A 463 -22.78 -31.73 20.27
C ASP A 463 -22.00 -32.96 19.79
N ARG A 464 -20.92 -33.32 20.50
CA ARG A 464 -20.34 -34.66 20.42
C ARG A 464 -21.25 -35.67 21.15
N GLY A 465 -22.51 -35.75 20.74
CA GLY A 465 -23.42 -36.82 21.11
C GLY A 465 -23.09 -38.08 20.31
N GLY A 466 -22.69 -39.14 21.01
CA GLY A 466 -22.23 -40.40 20.44
C GLY A 466 -23.11 -40.92 19.29
N GLY A 467 -22.55 -40.91 18.09
CA GLY A 467 -23.11 -41.55 16.91
C GLY A 467 -21.99 -41.79 15.92
N SER A 468 -21.54 -43.04 15.83
CA SER A 468 -20.64 -43.54 14.78
C SER A 468 -20.98 -42.96 13.38
N PRO A 469 -19.99 -42.70 12.51
CA PRO A 469 -20.26 -42.19 11.17
C PRO A 469 -21.14 -43.20 10.44
N LYS A 470 -22.37 -42.81 10.08
CA LYS A 470 -23.14 -43.57 9.11
C LYS A 470 -22.45 -43.40 7.76
N HIS A 471 -21.99 -44.52 7.22
CA HIS A 471 -21.35 -44.65 5.91
C HIS A 471 -22.08 -43.88 4.79
N PRO A 472 -21.36 -43.48 3.72
CA PRO A 472 -21.95 -42.76 2.59
C PRO A 472 -23.01 -43.62 1.90
N LEU A 473 -24.13 -42.99 1.58
CA LEU A 473 -25.20 -43.52 0.74
C LEU A 473 -24.62 -43.99 -0.61
N SER A 474 -24.67 -45.30 -0.84
CA SER A 474 -24.69 -45.90 -2.17
C SER A 474 -25.97 -45.44 -2.89
N TRP A 475 -25.82 -44.76 -4.02
CA TRP A 475 -26.88 -44.65 -5.02
C TRP A 475 -26.62 -45.69 -6.12
N LYS A 476 -27.69 -46.41 -6.45
CA LYS A 476 -27.81 -47.42 -7.50
C LYS A 476 -27.59 -46.86 -8.90
#